data_AF-A0A970SBK8-F1
#
_entry.id   AF-A0A970SBK8-F1
#
_cell.length_a   1.000
_cell.length_b   1.000
_cell.length_c   1.000
_cell.angle_alpha   90.00
_cell.angle_beta   90.00
_cell.angle_gamma   90.00
#
_symmetry.space_group_name_H-M   'P 1'
#
loop_
_entity.id
_entity.type
_entity.pdbx_description
1 polymer ?
#
loop_
_entity_poly.entity_id
_entity_poly.type
_entity_poly.pdbx_seq_one_letter_code
_entity_poly.pdbx_strand_id
1 'polypeptide(L)'
;SYPFVALGKAARFQYLDRTAWHRAGAINTKAARQACMRTAELVFTPLPGTERWTAAKRRTQIEAQVAEREAALRQERKQQGLTTMTAAQLSRLSHFDRPRNPKPNTPRPLCHGASEEARAQFRVAHRAFLTAYRSASRRYLQGHWLVAFPAGSLRPPVLRPVADIAA
;
A
#
# COMPACT_ATOMS: atom_id res chain seq x y z
N SER A 1 -21.85 -10.97 -6.12
CA SER A 1 -22.89 -11.89 -5.66
C SER A 1 -22.21 -13.15 -5.12
N TYR A 2 -22.66 -13.67 -3.98
CA TYR A 2 -22.08 -14.85 -3.30
C TYR A 2 -21.96 -16.13 -4.16
N PRO A 3 -22.92 -16.45 -5.06
CA PRO A 3 -22.85 -17.65 -5.90
C PRO A 3 -21.67 -17.67 -6.87
N PHE A 4 -21.22 -16.48 -7.32
CA PHE A 4 -20.09 -16.35 -8.23
C PHE A 4 -18.77 -16.82 -7.59
N VAL A 5 -18.52 -16.33 -6.37
CA VAL A 5 -17.28 -16.62 -5.63
C VAL A 5 -17.29 -18.06 -5.11
N ALA A 6 -18.45 -18.57 -4.69
CA ALA A 6 -18.56 -19.90 -4.09
C ALA A 6 -18.69 -21.05 -5.11
N LEU A 7 -19.31 -20.82 -6.27
CA LEU A 7 -19.63 -21.88 -7.25
C LEU A 7 -18.78 -21.82 -8.53
N GLY A 8 -17.89 -20.82 -8.67
CA GLY A 8 -16.98 -20.70 -9.82
C GLY A 8 -17.67 -20.47 -11.17
N LYS A 9 -18.94 -20.05 -11.17
CA LYS A 9 -19.65 -19.68 -12.40
C LYS A 9 -19.02 -18.43 -13.00
N ALA A 10 -18.97 -18.29 -14.32
CA ALA A 10 -18.57 -17.02 -14.93
C ALA A 10 -19.55 -15.92 -14.51
N ALA A 11 -19.04 -14.76 -14.11
CA ALA A 11 -19.88 -13.58 -13.88
C ALA A 11 -19.40 -12.41 -14.73
N ARG A 12 -20.41 -11.67 -15.18
CA ARG A 12 -20.24 -10.42 -15.89
C ARG A 12 -20.34 -9.27 -14.90
N PHE A 13 -19.32 -8.43 -14.89
CA PHE A 13 -19.24 -7.26 -14.05
C PHE A 13 -19.17 -6.03 -14.92
N GLN A 14 -19.92 -5.01 -14.55
CA GLN A 14 -19.75 -3.68 -15.11
C GLN A 14 -18.77 -2.90 -14.25
N TYR A 15 -17.78 -2.30 -14.88
CA TYR A 15 -16.79 -1.45 -14.22
C TYR A 15 -16.58 -0.17 -15.02
N LEU A 16 -16.19 0.89 -14.32
CA LEU A 16 -15.80 2.14 -14.95
C LEU A 16 -14.35 2.01 -15.43
N ASP A 17 -14.13 2.15 -16.74
CA ASP A 17 -12.78 2.30 -17.28
C ASP A 17 -12.24 3.68 -16.91
N ARG A 18 -11.47 3.74 -15.81
CA ARG A 18 -10.88 4.99 -15.32
C ARG A 18 -9.91 5.60 -16.31
N THR A 19 -9.25 4.79 -17.14
CA THR A 19 -8.30 5.28 -18.15
C THR A 19 -9.04 6.05 -19.24
N ALA A 20 -10.12 5.47 -19.76
CA ALA A 20 -10.99 6.15 -20.73
C ALA A 20 -11.63 7.40 -20.12
N TRP A 21 -12.10 7.32 -18.88
CA TRP A 21 -12.71 8.46 -18.18
C TRP A 21 -11.74 9.63 -17.98
N HIS A 22 -10.50 9.37 -17.56
CA HIS A 22 -9.48 10.41 -17.42
C HIS A 22 -9.04 11.00 -18.76
N ARG A 23 -8.94 10.19 -19.82
CA ARG A 23 -8.68 10.69 -21.20
C ARG A 23 -9.80 11.59 -21.71
N ALA A 24 -11.04 11.32 -21.33
CA ALA A 24 -12.19 12.16 -21.62
C ALA A 24 -12.28 13.41 -20.73
N GLY A 25 -11.25 13.74 -19.95
CA GLY A 25 -11.19 14.92 -19.09
C GLY A 25 -11.86 14.73 -17.72
N ALA A 26 -12.13 13.49 -17.31
CA ALA A 26 -12.79 13.16 -16.04
C ALA A 26 -14.13 13.89 -15.84
N ILE A 27 -14.85 14.13 -16.95
CA ILE A 27 -16.15 14.81 -16.94
C ILE A 27 -17.12 14.00 -16.08
N ASN A 28 -17.64 14.62 -15.02
CA ASN A 28 -18.48 13.97 -14.02
C ASN A 28 -19.98 14.12 -14.35
N THR A 29 -20.35 13.84 -15.60
CA THR A 29 -21.76 13.76 -16.01
C THR A 29 -22.19 12.30 -16.10
N LYS A 30 -23.48 12.04 -15.86
CA LYS A 30 -24.04 10.67 -15.91
C LYS A 30 -23.82 10.02 -17.28
N ALA A 31 -24.00 10.78 -18.36
CA ALA A 31 -23.78 10.31 -19.73
C ALA A 31 -22.32 9.96 -20.01
N ALA A 32 -21.36 10.81 -19.61
CA ALA A 32 -19.94 10.55 -19.80
C ALA A 32 -19.46 9.34 -18.97
N ARG A 33 -19.98 9.19 -17.75
CA ARG A 33 -19.68 8.04 -16.89
C ARG A 33 -20.21 6.74 -17.50
N GLN A 34 -21.44 6.75 -18.02
CA GLN A 34 -22.05 5.58 -18.65
C GLN A 34 -21.35 5.19 -19.97
N ALA A 35 -20.90 6.17 -20.76
CA ALA A 35 -20.10 5.92 -21.97
C ALA A 35 -18.75 5.23 -21.67
N CYS A 36 -18.20 5.45 -20.47
CA CYS A 36 -16.95 4.82 -20.00
C CYS A 36 -17.19 3.51 -19.22
N MET A 37 -18.43 3.06 -19.09
CA MET A 37 -18.71 1.76 -18.46
C MET A 37 -18.35 0.63 -19.43
N ARG A 38 -17.61 -0.35 -18.92
CA ARG A 38 -17.22 -1.56 -19.64
C ARG A 38 -17.74 -2.78 -18.90
N THR A 39 -17.98 -3.84 -19.66
CA THR A 39 -18.36 -5.14 -19.12
C THR A 39 -17.16 -6.06 -19.24
N ALA A 40 -16.75 -6.68 -18.13
CA ALA A 40 -15.77 -7.75 -18.11
C ALA A 40 -16.45 -9.07 -17.71
N GLU A 41 -16.04 -10.15 -18.35
CA GLU A 41 -16.40 -11.51 -17.96
C GLU A 41 -15.22 -12.12 -17.20
N LEU A 42 -15.47 -12.55 -15.95
CA LEU A 42 -14.46 -13.22 -15.15
C LEU A 42 -14.62 -14.73 -15.31
N VAL A 43 -13.63 -15.34 -15.97
CA VAL A 43 -13.55 -16.79 -16.17
C VAL A 43 -12.56 -17.37 -15.16
N PHE A 44 -13.00 -18.34 -14.36
CA PHE A 44 -12.12 -19.07 -13.45
C PHE A 44 -11.54 -20.28 -14.16
N THR A 45 -10.23 -20.26 -14.36
CA THR A 45 -9.47 -21.43 -14.77
C THR A 45 -8.98 -22.18 -13.54
N PRO A 46 -8.88 -23.52 -13.60
CA PRO A 46 -8.27 -24.29 -12.53
C PRO A 46 -6.77 -23.96 -12.40
N LEU A 47 -6.22 -24.24 -11.23
CA LEU A 47 -4.79 -24.03 -10.98
C LEU A 47 -3.95 -24.89 -11.93
N PRO A 48 -2.80 -24.37 -12.42
CA PRO A 48 -1.88 -25.13 -13.26
C PRO A 48 -1.53 -26.50 -12.66
N GLY A 49 -1.54 -27.56 -13.47
CA GLY A 49 -1.32 -28.94 -13.05
C GLY A 49 -2.55 -29.67 -12.48
N THR A 50 -3.68 -28.98 -12.30
CA THR A 50 -4.96 -29.55 -11.83
C THR A 50 -6.07 -29.49 -12.90
N GLU A 51 -5.72 -29.21 -14.15
CA GLU A 51 -6.66 -29.02 -15.26
C GLU A 51 -7.45 -30.30 -15.53
N ARG A 52 -6.76 -31.45 -15.42
CA ARG A 52 -7.34 -32.78 -15.67
C ARG A 52 -8.17 -33.32 -14.51
N TRP A 53 -8.15 -32.64 -13.36
CA TRP A 53 -8.87 -33.11 -12.18
C TRP A 53 -10.33 -32.69 -12.23
N THR A 54 -11.21 -33.57 -11.73
CA THR A 54 -12.62 -33.20 -11.50
C THR A 54 -12.71 -32.15 -10.40
N ALA A 55 -13.78 -31.36 -10.41
CA ALA A 55 -14.00 -30.33 -9.41
C ALA A 55 -14.02 -30.89 -7.98
N ALA A 56 -14.62 -32.07 -7.78
CA ALA A 56 -14.63 -32.77 -6.49
C ALA A 56 -13.21 -33.14 -6.04
N LYS A 57 -12.38 -33.71 -6.93
CA LYS A 57 -10.99 -34.07 -6.61
C LYS A 57 -10.15 -32.85 -6.25
N ARG A 58 -10.29 -31.74 -6.99
CA ARG A 58 -9.62 -30.46 -6.65
C ARG A 58 -10.01 -29.98 -5.26
N ARG A 59 -11.31 -29.97 -4.95
CA ARG A 59 -11.82 -29.55 -3.66
C ARG A 59 -11.23 -30.38 -2.52
N THR A 60 -11.31 -31.71 -2.62
CA THR A 60 -10.75 -32.61 -1.60
C THR A 60 -9.25 -32.41 -1.40
N GLN A 61 -8.49 -32.22 -2.48
CA GLN A 61 -7.05 -31.98 -2.38
C GLN A 61 -6.73 -30.65 -1.67
N ILE A 62 -7.45 -29.58 -2.01
CA ILE A 62 -7.26 -28.26 -1.38
C ILE A 62 -7.66 -28.34 0.11
N GLU A 63 -8.79 -28.97 0.43
CA GLU A 63 -9.23 -29.17 1.81
C GLU A 63 -8.19 -29.96 2.62
N ALA A 64 -7.59 -31.00 2.05
CA ALA A 64 -6.51 -31.76 2.68
C ALA A 64 -5.26 -30.91 2.93
N GLN A 65 -4.84 -30.10 1.95
CA GLN A 65 -3.69 -29.19 2.09
C GLN A 65 -3.93 -28.11 3.14
N VAL A 66 -5.14 -27.55 3.20
CA VAL A 66 -5.51 -26.57 4.23
C VAL A 66 -5.48 -27.22 5.60
N ALA A 67 -6.08 -28.41 5.76
CA ALA A 67 -6.09 -29.13 7.03
C ALA A 67 -4.67 -29.49 7.51
N GLU A 68 -3.80 -29.94 6.61
CA GLU A 68 -2.39 -30.20 6.89
C GLU A 68 -1.67 -28.93 7.34
N ARG A 69 -1.83 -27.82 6.62
CA ARG A 69 -1.18 -26.55 6.97
C ARG A 69 -1.68 -26.01 8.30
N GLU A 70 -2.98 -26.09 8.57
CA GLU A 70 -3.56 -25.71 9.85
C GLU A 70 -3.07 -26.57 11.01
N ALA A 71 -2.85 -27.87 10.79
CA ALA A 71 -2.27 -28.76 11.78
C ALA A 71 -0.80 -28.38 12.07
N ALA A 72 0.00 -28.13 11.03
CA ALA A 72 1.38 -27.65 11.18
C ALA A 72 1.43 -26.32 11.96
N LEU A 73 0.60 -25.34 11.58
CA LEU A 73 0.52 -24.05 12.27
C LEU A 73 0.09 -24.18 13.74
N ARG A 74 -0.80 -25.13 14.06
CA ARG A 74 -1.16 -25.43 15.46
C ARG A 74 0.01 -25.98 16.25
N GLN A 75 0.81 -26.87 15.66
CA GLN A 75 2.02 -27.39 16.30
C GLN A 75 3.09 -26.32 16.48
N GLU A 76 3.36 -25.52 15.45
CA GLU A 76 4.31 -24.39 15.51
C GLU A 76 3.95 -23.42 16.65
N ARG A 77 2.66 -23.06 16.80
CA ARG A 77 2.20 -22.22 17.91
C ARG A 77 2.40 -22.88 19.26
N LYS A 78 2.09 -24.18 19.38
CA LYS A 78 2.29 -24.93 20.63
C LYS A 78 3.77 -24.97 21.03
N GLN A 79 4.68 -25.19 20.08
CA GLN A 79 6.12 -25.17 20.31
C GLN A 79 6.62 -23.78 20.74
N GLN A 80 6.07 -22.72 20.15
CA GLN A 80 6.41 -21.33 20.49
C GLN A 80 5.71 -20.82 21.76
N GLY A 81 4.86 -21.63 22.41
CA GLY A 81 4.05 -21.21 23.56
C GLY A 81 2.99 -20.14 23.22
N LEU A 82 2.65 -19.97 21.94
CA LEU A 82 1.66 -19.00 21.49
C LEU A 82 0.25 -19.59 21.59
N THR A 83 -0.66 -18.80 22.14
CA THR A 83 -2.09 -19.16 22.24
C THR A 83 -2.93 -18.31 21.27
N THR A 84 -4.02 -18.89 20.79
CA THR A 84 -5.04 -18.17 20.00
C THR A 84 -6.26 -17.93 20.85
N MET A 85 -6.88 -16.76 20.70
CA MET A 85 -8.13 -16.46 21.40
C MET A 85 -9.26 -17.36 20.89
N THR A 86 -10.09 -17.86 21.79
CA THR A 86 -11.30 -18.62 21.44
C THR A 86 -12.40 -17.68 20.97
N ALA A 87 -13.41 -18.22 20.27
CA ALA A 87 -14.57 -17.43 19.83
C ALA A 87 -15.27 -16.72 21.02
N ALA A 88 -15.37 -17.39 22.18
CA ALA A 88 -15.95 -16.82 23.39
C ALA A 88 -15.09 -15.70 24.01
N GLN A 89 -13.77 -15.73 23.82
CA GLN A 89 -12.89 -14.64 24.23
C GLN A 89 -12.99 -13.45 23.27
N LEU A 90 -13.07 -13.72 21.96
CA LEU A 90 -13.21 -12.69 20.93
C LEU A 90 -14.54 -11.94 21.05
N SER A 91 -15.64 -12.63 21.38
CA SER A 91 -16.97 -11.99 21.52
C SER A 91 -17.06 -11.00 22.69
N ARG A 92 -16.14 -11.09 23.66
CA ARG A 92 -16.07 -10.19 24.81
C ARG A 92 -15.19 -8.96 24.55
N LEU A 93 -14.42 -8.95 23.46
CA LEU A 93 -13.57 -7.81 23.10
C LEU A 93 -14.42 -6.69 22.52
N SER A 94 -14.23 -5.47 23.02
CA SER A 94 -14.74 -4.28 22.34
C SER A 94 -13.80 -3.89 21.21
N HIS A 95 -14.35 -3.43 20.09
CA HIS A 95 -13.56 -2.90 18.99
C HIS A 95 -12.86 -1.56 19.33
N PHE A 96 -13.19 -0.96 20.47
CA PHE A 96 -12.52 0.23 21.01
C PHE A 96 -11.35 -0.12 21.95
N ASP A 97 -11.20 -1.38 22.34
CA ASP A 97 -10.16 -1.79 23.27
C ASP A 97 -8.77 -1.74 22.63
N ARG A 98 -7.77 -1.28 23.40
CA ARG A 98 -6.37 -1.31 22.97
C ARG A 98 -5.71 -2.62 23.40
N PRO A 99 -4.73 -3.14 22.62
CA PRO A 99 -3.97 -4.31 23.04
C PRO A 99 -3.29 -4.09 24.39
N ARG A 100 -3.32 -5.10 25.26
CA ARG A 100 -2.67 -5.04 26.59
C ARG A 100 -1.16 -4.79 26.49
N ASN A 101 -0.53 -5.41 25.49
CA ASN A 101 0.89 -5.26 25.19
C ASN A 101 1.03 -4.74 23.74
N PRO A 102 0.88 -3.43 23.51
CA PRO A 102 1.04 -2.89 22.17
C PRO A 102 2.48 -3.10 21.71
N LYS A 103 2.66 -3.45 20.42
CA LYS A 103 4.02 -3.49 19.85
C LYS A 103 4.68 -2.13 20.03
N PRO A 104 5.96 -2.07 20.40
CA PRO A 104 6.66 -0.80 20.51
C PRO A 104 6.62 -0.09 19.17
N ASN A 105 6.34 1.21 19.18
CA ASN A 105 6.35 2.03 17.99
C ASN A 105 7.81 2.19 17.52
N THR A 106 8.24 1.35 16.59
CA THR A 106 9.57 1.48 15.98
C THR A 106 9.54 2.65 15.00
N PRO A 107 10.51 3.58 15.07
CA PRO A 107 10.55 4.71 14.15
C PRO A 107 10.63 4.21 12.71
N ARG A 108 9.87 4.85 11.81
CA ARG A 108 9.92 4.53 10.38
C ARG A 108 11.36 4.71 9.87
N PRO A 109 11.89 3.76 9.09
CA PRO A 109 13.23 3.92 8.53
C PRO A 109 13.26 5.15 7.60
N LEU A 110 14.41 5.83 7.55
CA LEU A 110 14.59 7.03 6.71
C LEU A 110 14.35 6.73 5.22
N CYS A 111 14.74 5.54 4.76
CA CYS A 111 14.43 5.02 3.44
C CYS A 111 14.14 3.51 3.55
N HIS A 112 13.24 3.03 2.70
CA HIS A 112 13.10 1.61 2.42
C HIS A 112 14.13 1.23 1.37
N GLY A 113 15.04 0.33 1.70
CA GLY A 113 16.07 -0.16 0.78
C GLY A 113 16.06 -1.68 0.72
N ALA A 114 16.49 -2.23 -0.41
CA ALA A 114 16.57 -3.68 -0.64
C ALA A 114 17.62 -4.38 0.26
N SER A 115 18.64 -3.65 0.72
CA SER A 115 19.70 -4.14 1.61
C SER A 115 20.08 -3.10 2.67
N GLU A 116 20.80 -3.51 3.72
CA GLU A 116 21.37 -2.57 4.71
C GLU A 116 22.41 -1.64 4.09
N GLU A 117 23.22 -2.15 3.15
CA GLU A 117 24.24 -1.37 2.44
C GLU A 117 23.61 -0.24 1.62
N ALA A 118 22.53 -0.53 0.88
CA ALA A 118 21.80 0.49 0.13
C ALA A 118 21.22 1.58 1.05
N ARG A 119 20.71 1.18 2.23
CA ARG A 119 20.22 2.13 3.24
C ARG A 119 21.37 2.97 3.81
N ALA A 120 22.54 2.38 4.04
CA ALA A 120 23.73 3.09 4.51
C ALA A 120 24.21 4.12 3.48
N GLN A 121 24.32 3.72 2.21
CA GLN A 121 24.70 4.62 1.12
C GLN A 121 23.70 5.78 0.96
N PHE A 122 22.40 5.49 1.01
CA PHE A 122 21.37 6.53 0.98
C PHE A 122 21.51 7.51 2.15
N ARG A 123 21.76 7.03 3.38
CA ARG A 123 21.97 7.91 4.55
C ARG A 123 23.15 8.86 4.34
N VAL A 124 24.24 8.39 3.76
CA VAL A 124 25.43 9.21 3.46
C VAL A 124 25.12 10.25 2.39
N ALA A 125 24.55 9.83 1.25
CA ALA A 125 24.19 10.73 0.16
C ALA A 125 23.17 11.79 0.59
N HIS A 126 22.14 11.38 1.34
CA HIS A 126 21.12 12.29 1.87
C HIS A 126 21.71 13.31 2.86
N ARG A 127 22.63 12.90 3.73
CA ARG A 127 23.34 13.83 4.62
C ARG A 127 24.19 14.83 3.83
N ALA A 128 24.95 14.37 2.83
CA ALA A 128 25.75 15.25 1.98
C ALA A 128 24.88 16.28 1.24
N PHE A 129 23.76 15.83 0.66
CA PHE A 129 22.78 16.69 0.01
C PHE A 129 22.20 17.75 0.98
N LEU A 130 21.74 17.33 2.17
CA LEU A 130 21.19 18.25 3.15
C LEU A 130 22.20 19.28 3.64
N THR A 131 23.47 18.89 3.82
CA THR A 131 24.53 19.82 4.19
C THR A 131 24.74 20.87 3.10
N ALA A 132 24.88 20.45 1.84
CA ALA A 132 25.05 21.36 0.70
C ALA A 132 23.83 22.30 0.53
N TYR A 133 22.62 21.76 0.66
CA TYR A 133 21.38 22.55 0.60
C TYR A 133 21.32 23.59 1.72
N ARG A 134 21.59 23.19 2.97
CA ARG A 134 21.56 24.08 4.13
C ARG A 134 22.59 25.20 4.02
N SER A 135 23.80 24.90 3.52
CA SER A 135 24.81 25.94 3.29
C SER A 135 24.39 26.92 2.19
N ALA A 136 23.82 26.42 1.09
CA ALA A 136 23.34 27.25 -0.01
C ALA A 136 22.17 28.14 0.43
N SER A 137 21.20 27.55 1.13
CA SER A 137 20.04 28.22 1.71
C SER A 137 20.44 29.35 2.66
N ARG A 138 21.40 29.11 3.57
CA ARG A 138 21.90 30.15 4.48
C ARG A 138 22.51 31.34 3.73
N ARG A 139 23.38 31.09 2.75
CA ARG A 139 23.99 32.16 1.94
C ARG A 139 22.95 32.93 1.12
N TYR A 140 21.96 32.21 0.56
CA TYR A 140 20.87 32.80 -0.19
C TYR A 140 20.01 33.72 0.69
N LEU A 141 19.66 33.29 1.90
CA LEU A 141 18.90 34.10 2.87
C LEU A 141 19.71 35.30 3.41
N GLN A 142 21.04 35.24 3.36
CA GLN A 142 21.93 36.37 3.67
C GLN A 142 22.09 37.36 2.50
N GLY A 143 21.39 37.16 1.38
CA GLY A 143 21.40 38.07 0.23
C GLY A 143 22.33 37.66 -0.91
N HIS A 144 23.01 36.51 -0.83
CA HIS A 144 23.79 35.98 -1.95
C HIS A 144 22.86 35.22 -2.92
N TRP A 145 22.20 35.96 -3.81
CA TRP A 145 21.14 35.43 -4.68
C TRP A 145 21.61 34.46 -5.79
N LEU A 146 22.89 34.51 -6.15
CA LEU A 146 23.50 33.71 -7.23
C LEU A 146 24.11 32.37 -6.74
N VAL A 147 23.83 31.96 -5.50
CA VAL A 147 24.35 30.71 -4.96
C VAL A 147 23.71 29.51 -5.67
N ALA A 148 24.56 28.58 -6.12
CA ALA A 148 24.11 27.33 -6.71
C ALA A 148 23.53 26.40 -5.64
N PHE A 149 22.36 25.83 -5.93
CA PHE A 149 21.70 24.83 -5.09
C PHE A 149 21.96 23.43 -5.65
N PRO A 150 21.99 22.38 -4.80
CA PRO A 150 22.13 21.02 -5.29
C PRO A 150 20.96 20.66 -6.22
N ALA A 151 21.25 19.83 -7.22
CA ALA A 151 20.26 19.41 -8.22
C ALA A 151 19.02 18.76 -7.55
N GLY A 152 17.84 19.05 -8.10
CA GLY A 152 16.58 18.53 -7.54
C GLY A 152 16.09 19.24 -6.27
N SER A 153 16.73 20.34 -5.87
CA SER A 153 16.26 21.19 -4.76
C SER A 153 15.70 22.54 -5.24
N LEU A 154 14.78 23.11 -4.46
CA LEU A 154 14.21 24.43 -4.70
C LEU A 154 14.79 25.45 -3.72
N ARG A 155 14.97 26.69 -4.20
CA ARG A 155 15.42 27.81 -3.37
C ARG A 155 14.36 28.09 -2.29
N PRO A 156 14.76 28.46 -1.06
CA PRO A 156 13.79 28.82 -0.03
C PRO A 156 13.01 30.09 -0.44
N PRO A 157 11.73 30.22 -0.05
CA PRO A 157 10.96 31.42 -0.32
C PRO A 157 11.55 32.61 0.43
N VAL A 158 11.70 33.74 -0.27
CA VAL A 158 12.07 35.01 0.37
C VAL A 158 10.76 35.65 0.83
N LEU A 159 10.46 35.51 2.12
CA LEU A 159 9.34 36.23 2.73
C LEU A 159 9.70 37.72 2.75
N ARG A 160 9.17 38.48 1.79
CA ARG A 160 9.18 39.95 1.89
C ARG A 160 8.00 40.33 2.76
N PRO A 161 8.18 41.10 3.85
CA PRO A 161 7.05 41.74 4.49
C PRO A 161 6.36 42.59 3.41
N VAL A 162 5.04 42.49 3.33
CA VAL A 162 4.24 43.38 2.48
C VAL A 162 4.51 44.78 3.04
N ALA A 163 5.32 45.57 2.33
CA ALA A 163 5.41 46.99 2.65
C ALA A 163 4.01 47.54 2.45
N ASP A 164 3.46 48.15 3.50
CA ASP A 164 2.16 48.81 3.45
C ASP A 164 2.09 49.64 2.16
N ILE A 165 1.10 49.32 1.33
CA ILE A 165 0.73 50.11 0.17
C ILE A 165 0.23 51.43 0.76
N ALA A 166 1.14 52.38 0.96
CA ALA A 166 0.79 53.74 1.31
C ALA A 166 -0.06 54.30 0.17
N ALA A 167 -1.24 54.78 0.55
CA ALA A 167 -2.26 55.39 -0.28
C ALA A 167 -1.75 56.63 -1.04
#